data_AF-A0A0N5B2N4-F1
#
_entry.id   AF-A0A0N5B2N4-F1
#
_cell.length_a   1.000
_cell.length_b   1.000
_cell.length_c   1.000
_cell.angle_alpha   90.00
_cell.angle_beta   90.00
_cell.angle_gamma   90.00
#
_symmetry.space_group_name_H-M   'P 1'
#
loop_
_entity.id
_entity.type
_entity.pdbx_description
1 polymer ?
#
loop_
_entity_poly.entity_id
_entity_poly.type
_entity_poly.pdbx_seq_one_letter_code
_entity_poly.pdbx_strand_id
1 'polypeptide(L)'
;MLRLVCRNLNNVVCKRYKTNVLKEMKEDDKKNPYVMGAILTGFTIAVSGSLFLKRQSENKKMNSLVNTIPFDEFLHKYLLESKVSSIIYQPPFSVADVYLEEIIENENLSEKDKLRSRLMQRFTSKKNESIARPPDIRVQFGDDSKVLRDIVKDINKHLREKKGNSYKEIKLDINDFPSNNEFFFITISASILAGIMLTV
;
A
#
# COMPACT_ATOMS: atom_id res chain seq x y z
N MET A 1 -49.93 61.42 9.00
CA MET A 1 -49.62 60.24 9.86
C MET A 1 -49.65 58.90 9.11
N LEU A 2 -50.62 58.62 8.23
CA LEU A 2 -50.72 57.34 7.50
C LEU A 2 -49.48 56.91 6.70
N ARG A 3 -48.77 57.84 6.04
CA ARG A 3 -47.54 57.51 5.27
C ARG A 3 -46.37 56.98 6.13
N LEU A 4 -46.28 57.40 7.39
CA LEU A 4 -45.24 56.94 8.32
C LEU A 4 -45.52 55.52 8.81
N VAL A 5 -46.80 55.21 9.08
CA VAL A 5 -47.24 53.88 9.52
C VAL A 5 -47.03 52.83 8.41
N CYS A 6 -47.37 53.16 7.16
CA CYS A 6 -47.15 52.23 6.03
C CYS A 6 -45.66 51.97 5.75
N ARG A 7 -44.78 52.97 5.88
CA ARG A 7 -43.32 52.77 5.74
C ARG A 7 -42.75 51.85 6.83
N ASN A 8 -43.25 51.99 8.06
CA ASN A 8 -42.78 51.17 9.17
C ASN A 8 -43.28 49.73 9.08
N LEU A 9 -44.53 49.52 8.67
CA LEU A 9 -45.09 48.19 8.41
C LEU A 9 -44.35 47.47 7.27
N ASN A 10 -44.06 48.14 6.15
CA ASN A 10 -43.27 47.55 5.08
C ASN A 10 -41.85 47.17 5.53
N ASN A 11 -41.20 48.00 6.35
CA ASN A 11 -39.89 47.67 6.90
C ASN A 11 -39.94 46.47 7.85
N VAL A 12 -40.95 46.36 8.71
CA VAL A 12 -41.11 45.23 9.64
C VAL A 12 -41.44 43.93 8.89
N VAL A 13 -42.32 44.00 7.88
CA VAL A 13 -42.68 42.85 7.04
C VAL A 13 -41.50 42.39 6.20
N CYS A 14 -40.75 43.29 5.55
CA CYS A 14 -39.50 42.95 4.86
C CYS A 14 -38.46 42.35 5.80
N LYS A 15 -38.33 42.87 7.04
CA LYS A 15 -37.35 42.36 8.01
C LYS A 15 -37.72 40.95 8.47
N ARG A 16 -39.01 40.67 8.74
CA ARG A 16 -39.53 39.32 9.08
C ARG A 16 -39.40 38.34 7.93
N TYR A 17 -39.74 38.76 6.71
CA TYR A 17 -39.62 37.90 5.53
C TYR A 17 -38.14 37.54 5.28
N LYS A 18 -37.25 38.53 5.36
CA LYS A 18 -35.80 38.30 5.24
C LYS A 18 -35.25 37.39 6.34
N THR A 19 -35.76 37.48 7.57
CA THR A 19 -35.33 36.57 8.66
C THR A 19 -35.89 35.17 8.55
N ASN A 20 -37.11 34.99 8.02
CA ASN A 20 -37.70 33.68 7.81
C ASN A 20 -37.02 32.93 6.65
N VAL A 21 -36.78 33.62 5.52
CA VAL A 21 -36.02 33.06 4.39
C VAL A 21 -34.58 32.71 4.81
N LEU A 22 -33.93 33.54 5.62
CA LEU A 22 -32.60 33.25 6.19
C LEU A 22 -32.62 32.12 7.24
N LYS A 23 -33.76 31.81 7.86
CA LYS A 23 -33.91 30.68 8.78
C LYS A 23 -34.15 29.38 8.02
N GLU A 24 -35.01 29.39 7.01
CA GLU A 24 -35.23 28.24 6.12
C GLU A 24 -33.94 27.88 5.36
N MET A 25 -33.20 28.85 4.83
CA MET A 25 -31.88 28.61 4.22
C MET A 25 -30.83 28.05 5.19
N LYS A 26 -30.96 28.29 6.50
CA LYS A 26 -30.03 27.73 7.51
C LYS A 26 -30.44 26.34 8.01
N GLU A 27 -31.69 25.95 7.84
CA GLU A 27 -32.18 24.62 8.24
C GLU A 27 -31.91 23.56 7.15
N ASP A 28 -31.90 23.94 5.86
CA ASP A 28 -31.51 23.05 4.76
C ASP A 28 -29.99 22.79 4.68
N ASP A 29 -29.16 23.65 5.25
CA ASP A 29 -27.69 23.56 5.22
C ASP A 29 -27.08 22.72 6.36
N LYS A 30 -27.89 21.90 7.04
CA LYS A 30 -27.37 20.94 8.03
C LYS A 30 -26.74 19.76 7.31
N LYS A 31 -25.43 19.83 7.09
CA LYS A 31 -24.60 18.69 6.65
C LYS A 31 -24.95 17.46 7.48
N ASN A 32 -25.57 16.46 6.84
CA ASN A 32 -25.97 15.24 7.53
C ASN A 32 -24.72 14.40 7.83
N PRO A 33 -24.30 14.27 9.10
CA PRO A 33 -23.06 13.58 9.46
C PRO A 33 -23.07 12.10 9.02
N TYR A 34 -24.25 11.49 8.90
CA TYR A 34 -24.41 10.12 8.42
C TYR A 34 -24.08 10.00 6.93
N VAL A 35 -24.49 10.97 6.10
CA VAL A 35 -24.17 11.00 4.67
C VAL A 35 -22.67 11.23 4.47
N MET A 36 -22.08 12.16 5.24
CA MET A 36 -20.66 12.42 5.21
C MET A 36 -19.84 11.18 5.62
N GLY A 37 -20.26 10.48 6.68
CA GLY A 37 -19.66 9.23 7.12
C GLY A 37 -19.74 8.14 6.04
N ALA A 38 -20.90 7.96 5.41
CA ALA A 38 -21.09 6.99 4.35
C ALA A 38 -20.19 7.27 3.12
N ILE A 39 -20.05 8.53 2.72
CA ILE A 39 -19.15 8.92 1.62
C ILE A 39 -17.69 8.64 1.98
N LEU A 40 -17.26 9.01 3.19
CA LEU A 40 -15.88 8.80 3.64
C LEU A 40 -15.54 7.30 3.70
N THR A 41 -16.40 6.50 4.32
CA THR A 41 -16.22 5.04 4.39
C THR A 41 -16.23 4.41 3.00
N GLY A 42 -17.17 4.80 2.13
CA GLY A 42 -17.23 4.33 0.75
C GLY A 42 -15.96 4.66 -0.04
N PHE A 43 -15.43 5.88 0.12
CA PHE A 43 -14.17 6.29 -0.47
C PHE A 43 -12.99 5.46 0.04
N THR A 44 -12.85 5.30 1.37
CA THR A 44 -11.77 4.50 1.97
C THR A 44 -11.81 3.06 1.49
N ILE A 45 -13.00 2.45 1.39
CA ILE A 45 -13.18 1.10 0.84
C ILE A 45 -12.77 1.07 -0.64
N ALA A 46 -13.22 2.03 -1.45
CA ALA A 46 -12.89 2.07 -2.88
C ALA A 46 -11.39 2.22 -3.13
N VAL A 47 -10.73 3.14 -2.41
CA VAL A 47 -9.28 3.33 -2.50
C VAL A 47 -8.53 2.07 -2.08
N SER A 48 -8.87 1.50 -0.92
CA SER A 48 -8.25 0.27 -0.42
C SER A 48 -8.44 -0.89 -1.40
N GLY A 49 -9.66 -1.06 -1.92
CA GLY A 49 -9.98 -2.08 -2.91
C GLY A 49 -9.19 -1.91 -4.21
N SER A 50 -9.07 -0.68 -4.71
CA SER A 50 -8.28 -0.38 -5.92
C SER A 50 -6.79 -0.72 -5.74
N LEU A 51 -6.21 -0.40 -4.58
CA LEU A 51 -4.82 -0.73 -4.25
C LEU A 51 -4.62 -2.24 -4.16
N PHE A 52 -5.56 -2.95 -3.53
CA PHE A 52 -5.54 -4.40 -3.45
C PHE A 52 -5.62 -5.07 -4.83
N LEU A 53 -6.52 -4.60 -5.70
CA LEU A 53 -6.65 -5.10 -7.08
C LEU A 53 -5.39 -4.84 -7.90
N LYS A 54 -4.76 -3.67 -7.74
CA LYS A 54 -3.46 -3.37 -8.35
C LYS A 54 -2.40 -4.37 -7.91
N ARG A 55 -2.27 -4.61 -6.59
CA ARG A 55 -1.35 -5.63 -6.05
C ARG A 55 -1.64 -7.02 -6.60
N GLN A 56 -2.91 -7.40 -6.71
CA GLN A 56 -3.29 -8.70 -7.27
C GLN A 56 -2.87 -8.82 -8.74
N SER A 57 -3.04 -7.76 -9.54
CA SER A 57 -2.60 -7.71 -10.92
C SER A 57 -1.08 -7.84 -11.05
N GLU A 58 -0.34 -7.10 -10.22
CA GLU A 58 1.12 -7.19 -10.14
C GLU A 58 1.59 -8.59 -9.75
N ASN A 59 0.93 -9.22 -8.77
CA ASN A 59 1.22 -10.59 -8.35
C ASN A 59 0.98 -11.61 -9.48
N LYS A 60 -0.14 -11.49 -10.22
CA LYS A 60 -0.42 -12.34 -11.40
C LYS A 60 0.64 -12.15 -12.48
N LYS A 61 1.06 -10.91 -12.74
CA LYS A 61 2.13 -10.61 -13.68
C LYS A 61 3.45 -11.26 -13.23
N MET A 62 3.82 -11.15 -11.96
CA MET A 62 5.05 -11.76 -11.46
C MET A 62 5.01 -13.29 -11.52
N ASN A 63 3.88 -13.92 -11.23
CA ASN A 63 3.72 -15.37 -11.40
C ASN A 63 3.95 -15.85 -12.83
N SER A 64 3.61 -15.02 -13.83
CA SER A 64 3.87 -15.37 -15.23
C SER A 64 5.33 -15.15 -15.66
N LEU A 65 6.09 -14.36 -14.91
CA LEU A 65 7.46 -13.97 -15.28
C LEU A 65 8.52 -14.77 -14.51
N VAL A 66 8.23 -15.19 -13.29
CA VAL A 66 9.20 -15.82 -12.39
C VAL A 66 8.65 -17.16 -11.90
N ASN A 67 9.48 -18.19 -11.99
CA ASN A 67 9.12 -19.52 -11.53
C ASN A 67 8.85 -19.51 -10.02
N THR A 68 7.72 -20.10 -9.64
CA THR A 68 7.34 -20.30 -8.25
C THR A 68 7.74 -21.71 -7.82
N ILE A 69 8.50 -21.82 -6.74
CA ILE A 69 8.96 -23.10 -6.17
C ILE A 69 8.32 -23.33 -4.79
N PRO A 70 8.22 -24.60 -4.34
CA PRO A 70 7.75 -24.90 -2.98
C PRO A 70 8.79 -24.45 -1.93
N PHE A 71 8.30 -24.14 -0.72
CA PHE A 71 9.14 -23.67 0.38
C PHE A 71 10.23 -24.67 0.78
N ASP A 72 9.96 -25.98 0.75
CA ASP A 72 10.95 -27.00 1.09
C ASP A 72 12.13 -27.00 0.13
N GLU A 73 11.88 -26.88 -1.17
CA GLU A 73 12.95 -26.75 -2.16
C GLU A 73 13.75 -25.46 -1.92
N PHE A 74 13.06 -24.36 -1.63
CA PHE A 74 13.70 -23.09 -1.32
C PHE A 74 14.64 -23.17 -0.10
N LEU A 75 14.15 -23.79 0.98
CA LEU A 75 14.87 -23.93 2.24
C LEU A 75 16.19 -24.66 2.05
N HIS A 76 16.16 -25.82 1.40
CA HIS A 76 17.34 -26.67 1.24
C HIS A 76 18.33 -26.14 0.20
N LYS A 77 17.84 -25.66 -0.94
CA LYS A 77 18.67 -25.31 -2.10
C LYS A 77 19.24 -23.90 -2.05
N TYR A 78 18.57 -22.98 -1.35
CA TYR A 78 18.96 -21.57 -1.35
C TYR A 78 19.19 -21.01 0.05
N LEU A 79 18.25 -21.23 0.97
CA LEU A 79 18.28 -20.58 2.27
C LEU A 79 19.38 -21.14 3.18
N LEU A 80 19.49 -22.45 3.32
CA LEU A 80 20.55 -23.12 4.10
C LEU A 80 21.93 -22.99 3.46
N GLU A 81 21.98 -22.90 2.13
CA GLU A 81 23.23 -22.69 1.37
C GLU A 81 23.71 -21.22 1.41
N SER A 82 22.97 -20.32 2.07
CA SER A 82 23.31 -18.90 2.18
C SER A 82 23.46 -18.21 0.82
N LYS A 83 22.62 -18.60 -0.16
CA LYS A 83 22.58 -18.00 -1.50
C LYS A 83 21.61 -16.83 -1.60
N VAL A 84 20.87 -16.54 -0.53
CA VAL A 84 19.81 -15.52 -0.49
C VAL A 84 20.34 -14.19 0.03
N SER A 85 20.06 -13.11 -0.70
CA SER A 85 20.37 -11.72 -0.31
C SER A 85 19.21 -11.10 0.47
N SER A 86 18.00 -11.19 -0.09
CA SER A 86 16.80 -10.64 0.53
C SER A 86 15.53 -11.40 0.17
N ILE A 87 14.54 -11.30 1.05
CA ILE A 87 13.24 -11.94 0.94
C ILE A 87 12.20 -10.86 1.21
N ILE A 88 11.21 -10.73 0.31
CA ILE A 88 10.04 -9.89 0.52
C ILE A 88 8.83 -10.80 0.57
N TYR A 89 8.27 -10.99 1.75
CA TYR A 89 7.06 -11.78 1.91
C TYR A 89 5.83 -10.90 1.69
N GLN A 90 4.88 -11.42 0.93
CA GLN A 90 3.60 -10.80 0.62
C GLN A 90 2.47 -11.65 1.24
N PRO A 91 2.14 -11.43 2.53
CA PRO A 91 1.11 -12.21 3.23
C PRO A 91 -0.24 -12.31 2.53
N PRO A 92 -0.77 -11.25 1.88
CA PRO A 92 -2.07 -11.33 1.19
C PRO A 92 -2.13 -12.36 0.05
N PHE A 93 -0.98 -12.80 -0.45
CA PHE A 93 -0.87 -13.76 -1.54
C PHE A 93 -0.11 -15.03 -1.15
N SER A 94 0.34 -15.16 0.10
CA SER A 94 1.12 -16.31 0.58
C SER A 94 2.34 -16.62 -0.30
N VAL A 95 3.01 -15.57 -0.79
CA VAL A 95 4.18 -15.68 -1.67
C VAL A 95 5.32 -14.84 -1.12
N ALA A 96 6.53 -15.40 -1.17
CA ALA A 96 7.78 -14.69 -0.91
C ALA A 96 8.54 -14.46 -2.21
N ASP A 97 8.90 -13.22 -2.47
CA ASP A 97 9.79 -12.82 -3.55
C ASP A 97 11.23 -12.89 -3.03
N VAL A 98 12.05 -13.73 -3.65
CA VAL A 98 13.41 -14.03 -3.21
C VAL A 98 14.42 -13.43 -4.18
N TYR A 99 15.41 -12.73 -3.63
CA TYR A 99 16.55 -12.18 -4.33
C TYR A 99 17.81 -12.91 -3.87
N LEU A 100 18.57 -13.45 -4.82
CA LEU A 100 19.78 -14.20 -4.57
C LEU A 100 21.02 -13.30 -4.63
N GLU A 101 22.11 -13.74 -3.99
CA GLU A 101 23.41 -13.05 -4.08
C GLU A 101 23.99 -13.09 -5.50
N GLU A 102 23.83 -14.23 -6.17
CA GLU A 102 24.16 -14.41 -7.58
C GLU A 102 22.87 -14.30 -8.41
N ILE A 103 22.87 -13.34 -9.35
CA ILE A 103 21.73 -13.05 -10.21
C ILE A 103 21.52 -14.23 -11.14
N ILE A 104 20.31 -14.81 -11.11
CA ILE A 104 19.91 -15.81 -12.10
C ILE A 104 19.27 -15.06 -13.27
N GLU A 105 19.82 -15.22 -14.46
CA GLU A 105 19.17 -14.69 -15.66
C GLU A 105 17.88 -15.47 -15.90
N ASN A 106 16.75 -14.78 -15.78
CA ASN A 106 15.45 -15.37 -16.00
C ASN A 106 15.11 -15.29 -17.50
N GLU A 107 15.07 -16.45 -18.15
CA GLU A 107 14.85 -16.59 -19.59
C GLU A 107 13.49 -16.04 -20.04
N ASN A 108 12.50 -16.05 -19.14
CA ASN A 108 11.14 -15.59 -19.40
C ASN A 108 10.99 -14.06 -19.40
N LEU A 109 12.02 -13.31 -19.00
CA LEU A 109 11.99 -11.85 -19.04
C LEU A 109 12.15 -11.34 -20.47
N SER A 110 11.32 -10.37 -20.85
CA SER A 110 11.51 -9.65 -22.11
C SER A 110 12.87 -8.93 -22.13
N GLU A 111 13.51 -8.84 -23.31
CA GLU A 111 14.75 -8.06 -23.49
C GLU A 111 14.63 -6.61 -23.00
N LYS A 112 13.44 -6.00 -23.13
CA LYS A 112 13.15 -4.67 -22.59
C LYS A 112 13.23 -4.62 -21.06
N ASP A 113 12.69 -5.63 -20.39
CA ASP A 113 12.70 -5.71 -18.92
C ASP A 113 14.12 -6.02 -18.41
N LYS A 114 14.87 -6.88 -19.10
CA LYS A 114 16.29 -7.15 -18.81
C LYS A 114 17.12 -5.87 -18.93
N LEU A 115 16.90 -5.07 -19.97
CA LEU A 115 17.63 -3.82 -20.19
C LEU A 115 17.26 -2.75 -19.15
N ARG A 116 15.97 -2.62 -18.83
CA ARG A 116 15.48 -1.72 -17.77
C ARG A 116 16.07 -2.10 -16.41
N SER A 117 16.09 -3.39 -16.09
CA SER A 117 16.69 -3.91 -14.85
C SER A 117 18.17 -3.56 -14.77
N ARG A 118 18.93 -3.84 -15.84
CA ARG A 118 20.37 -3.52 -15.91
C ARG A 118 20.63 -2.02 -15.76
N LEU A 119 19.79 -1.17 -16.35
CA LEU A 119 19.90 0.27 -16.19
C LEU A 119 19.60 0.69 -14.75
N MET A 120 18.47 0.26 -14.18
CA MET A 120 18.08 0.61 -12.82
C MET A 120 19.15 0.18 -11.81
N GLN A 121 19.71 -1.03 -11.94
CA GLN A 121 20.80 -1.52 -11.08
C GLN A 121 22.06 -0.65 -11.08
N ARG A 122 22.31 0.13 -12.14
CA ARG A 122 23.43 1.10 -12.15
C ARG A 122 23.13 2.34 -11.31
N PHE A 123 21.86 2.66 -11.11
CA PHE A 123 21.40 3.84 -10.39
C PHE A 123 20.92 3.54 -8.97
N THR A 124 20.55 2.30 -8.66
CA THR A 124 20.17 1.87 -7.31
C THR A 124 21.32 1.17 -6.60
N SER A 125 21.53 1.51 -5.33
CA SER A 125 22.44 0.73 -4.47
C SER A 125 21.90 -0.69 -4.26
N LYS A 126 22.79 -1.65 -3.99
CA LYS A 126 22.45 -3.05 -3.59
C LYS A 126 21.49 -3.15 -2.40
N LYS A 127 21.20 -2.05 -1.70
CA LYS A 127 20.23 -2.02 -0.61
C LYS A 127 18.77 -2.04 -1.10
N ASN A 128 18.51 -1.66 -2.35
CA ASN A 128 17.17 -1.51 -2.94
C ASN A 128 16.98 -2.40 -4.18
N GLU A 129 17.37 -3.68 -4.09
CA GLU A 129 17.32 -4.63 -5.21
C GLU A 129 15.91 -4.86 -5.75
N SER A 130 14.90 -4.78 -4.90
CA SER A 130 13.48 -4.95 -5.29
C SER A 130 12.94 -3.84 -6.19
N ILE A 131 13.53 -2.65 -6.13
CA ILE A 131 13.19 -1.53 -7.03
C ILE A 131 13.88 -1.71 -8.38
N ALA A 132 15.07 -2.32 -8.37
CA ALA A 132 15.92 -2.40 -9.54
C ALA A 132 15.50 -3.51 -10.50
N ARG A 133 14.99 -4.63 -9.98
CA ARG A 133 14.75 -5.83 -10.77
C ARG A 133 13.62 -6.72 -10.21
N PRO A 134 13.01 -7.57 -11.06
CA PRO A 134 12.14 -8.64 -10.58
C PRO A 134 12.89 -9.62 -9.67
N PRO A 135 12.19 -10.38 -8.81
CA PRO A 135 12.81 -11.42 -8.00
C PRO A 135 13.41 -12.53 -8.86
N ASP A 136 14.45 -13.18 -8.33
CA ASP A 136 15.07 -14.33 -9.00
C ASP A 136 14.15 -15.54 -8.93
N ILE A 137 13.48 -15.73 -7.78
CA ILE A 137 12.64 -16.88 -7.47
C ILE A 137 11.42 -16.40 -6.69
N ARG A 138 10.28 -17.03 -6.91
CA ARG A 138 9.12 -16.88 -6.02
C ARG A 138 8.93 -18.16 -5.22
N VAL A 139 8.50 -18.03 -3.98
CA VAL A 139 8.31 -19.16 -3.08
C VAL A 139 6.91 -19.10 -2.53
N GLN A 140 6.17 -20.20 -2.65
CA GLN A 140 4.86 -20.31 -2.02
C GLN A 140 5.04 -20.66 -0.54
N PHE A 141 4.52 -19.82 0.35
CA PHE A 141 4.61 -19.99 1.80
C PHE A 141 3.24 -19.71 2.43
N GLY A 142 2.57 -20.79 2.83
CA GLY A 142 1.19 -20.77 3.33
C GLY A 142 1.03 -20.45 4.82
N ASP A 143 2.13 -20.42 5.59
CA ASP A 143 2.08 -20.17 7.03
C ASP A 143 2.14 -18.66 7.36
N ASP A 144 1.96 -18.33 8.64
CA ASP A 144 2.01 -16.94 9.12
C ASP A 144 3.39 -16.32 8.87
N SER A 145 3.37 -15.04 8.48
CA SER A 145 4.53 -14.15 8.40
C SER A 145 5.46 -14.22 9.62
N LYS A 146 4.91 -14.46 10.83
CA LYS A 146 5.69 -14.62 12.06
C LYS A 146 6.62 -15.84 12.00
N VAL A 147 6.11 -16.96 11.49
CA VAL A 147 6.87 -18.20 11.34
C VAL A 147 8.05 -17.97 10.40
N LEU A 148 7.82 -17.27 9.28
CA LEU A 148 8.90 -16.93 8.35
C LEU A 148 9.94 -16.01 8.99
N ARG A 149 9.53 -15.03 9.82
CA ARG A 149 10.47 -14.18 10.57
C ARG A 149 11.35 -15.01 11.48
N ASP A 150 10.76 -15.92 12.23
CA ASP A 150 11.49 -16.76 13.19
C ASP A 150 12.47 -17.69 12.47
N ILE A 151 12.04 -18.35 11.38
CA ILE A 151 12.91 -19.20 10.54
C ILE A 151 14.11 -18.40 10.01
N VAL A 152 13.87 -17.23 9.39
CA VAL A 152 14.97 -16.42 8.82
C VAL A 152 15.89 -15.91 9.93
N LYS A 153 15.35 -15.54 11.09
CA LYS A 153 16.13 -15.09 12.25
C LYS A 153 17.04 -16.20 12.80
N ASP A 154 16.52 -17.42 12.92
CA ASP A 154 17.28 -18.58 13.39
C ASP A 154 18.38 -18.96 12.39
N ILE A 155 18.07 -18.94 11.10
CA ILE A 155 19.06 -19.19 10.04
C ILE A 155 20.15 -18.12 10.03
N ASN A 156 19.77 -16.84 10.13
CA ASN A 156 20.72 -15.74 10.24
C ASN A 156 21.64 -15.90 11.46
N LYS A 157 21.11 -16.34 12.61
CA LYS A 157 21.91 -16.64 13.80
C LYS A 157 22.88 -17.79 13.55
N HIS A 158 22.42 -18.92 13.01
CA HIS A 158 23.27 -20.07 12.71
C HIS A 158 24.36 -19.75 11.67
N LEU A 159 24.01 -18.99 10.62
CA LEU A 159 24.97 -18.57 9.60
C LEU A 159 26.02 -17.63 10.17
N ARG A 160 25.63 -16.72 11.08
CA ARG A 160 26.56 -15.83 11.78
C ARG A 160 27.56 -16.60 12.65
N GLU A 161 27.09 -17.61 13.37
CA GLU A 161 27.94 -18.50 14.19
C GLU A 161 28.92 -19.30 13.33
N LYS A 162 28.49 -19.79 12.16
CA LYS A 162 29.32 -20.61 11.25
C LYS A 162 30.32 -19.80 10.43
N LYS A 163 29.93 -18.62 9.90
CA LYS A 163 30.70 -17.84 8.94
C LYS A 163 31.45 -16.65 9.55
N GLY A 164 31.17 -16.30 10.81
CA GLY A 164 31.83 -15.20 11.52
C GLY A 164 31.81 -13.89 10.73
N ASN A 165 32.97 -13.32 10.44
CA ASN A 165 33.11 -12.02 9.77
C ASN A 165 32.74 -12.02 8.27
N SER A 166 32.59 -13.19 7.64
CA SER A 166 32.17 -13.29 6.23
C SER A 166 30.65 -13.39 6.05
N TYR A 167 29.91 -13.31 7.15
CA TYR A 167 28.46 -13.39 7.18
C TYR A 167 27.81 -12.17 6.52
N LYS A 168 26.87 -12.44 5.61
CA LYS A 168 25.94 -11.46 5.07
C LYS A 168 24.55 -11.79 5.59
N GLU A 169 23.90 -10.80 6.19
CA GLU A 169 22.58 -10.96 6.75
C GLU A 169 21.52 -11.03 5.66
N ILE A 170 20.69 -12.07 5.73
CA ILE A 170 19.52 -12.21 4.86
C ILE A 170 18.48 -11.21 5.34
N LYS A 171 18.14 -10.24 4.50
CA LYS A 171 17.14 -9.22 4.83
C LYS A 171 15.75 -9.76 4.55
N LEU A 172 14.90 -9.80 5.57
CA LEU A 172 13.49 -10.12 5.44
C LEU A 172 12.66 -8.84 5.58
N ASP A 173 11.86 -8.53 4.56
CA ASP A 173 10.82 -7.52 4.61
C ASP A 173 9.43 -8.17 4.47
N ILE A 174 8.46 -7.65 5.21
CA ILE A 174 7.09 -8.17 5.20
C ILE A 174 6.18 -7.07 4.71
N ASN A 175 5.71 -7.25 3.48
CA ASN A 175 4.87 -6.31 2.77
C ASN A 175 3.40 -6.64 3.03
N ASP A 176 2.96 -6.38 4.26
CA ASP A 176 1.56 -6.47 4.66
C ASP A 176 0.67 -5.56 3.80
N PHE A 177 -0.64 -5.85 3.78
CA PHE A 177 -1.64 -4.97 3.19
C PHE A 177 -2.55 -4.41 4.29
N PRO A 178 -2.77 -3.08 4.32
CA PRO A 178 -2.04 -2.07 3.57
C PRO A 178 -0.58 -1.96 4.05
N SER A 179 0.36 -1.68 3.14
CA SER A 179 1.73 -1.33 3.56
C SER A 179 1.74 0.04 4.24
N ASN A 180 2.81 0.37 4.95
CA ASN A 180 2.95 1.69 5.58
C ASN A 180 2.66 2.84 4.58
N ASN A 181 3.22 2.76 3.38
CA ASN A 181 3.03 3.79 2.34
C ASN A 181 1.57 3.86 1.84
N GLU A 182 0.92 2.72 1.68
CA GLU A 182 -0.49 2.65 1.28
C GLU A 182 -1.41 3.15 2.39
N PHE A 183 -1.12 2.80 3.64
CA PHE A 183 -1.84 3.30 4.80
C PHE A 183 -1.74 4.82 4.90
N PHE A 184 -0.55 5.39 4.74
CA PHE A 184 -0.36 6.84 4.67
C PHE A 184 -1.16 7.47 3.53
N PHE A 185 -1.13 6.87 2.33
CA PHE A 185 -1.88 7.36 1.18
C PHE A 185 -3.40 7.34 1.43
N ILE A 186 -3.93 6.24 1.97
CA ILE A 186 -5.36 6.11 2.32
C ILE A 186 -5.74 7.16 3.37
N THR A 187 -4.91 7.35 4.39
CA THR A 187 -5.18 8.30 5.49
C THR A 187 -5.16 9.75 5.01
N ILE A 188 -4.15 10.15 4.22
CA ILE A 188 -4.05 11.50 3.68
C ILE A 188 -5.21 11.79 2.73
N SER A 189 -5.51 10.86 1.82
CA SER A 189 -6.61 11.04 0.86
C SER A 189 -7.98 11.15 1.55
N ALA A 190 -8.24 10.31 2.55
CA ALA A 190 -9.44 10.42 3.37
C ALA A 190 -9.51 11.76 4.14
N SER A 191 -8.38 12.23 4.69
CA SER A 191 -8.32 13.50 5.43
C SER A 191 -8.59 14.70 4.53
N ILE A 192 -8.06 14.71 3.30
CA ILE A 192 -8.33 15.76 2.31
C ILE A 192 -9.82 15.77 1.95
N LEU A 193 -10.40 14.60 1.68
CA LEU A 193 -11.82 14.48 1.35
C LEU A 193 -12.70 14.98 2.51
N ALA A 194 -12.36 14.60 3.75
CA ALA A 194 -13.04 15.11 4.93
C ALA A 194 -12.94 16.64 5.04
N GLY A 195 -11.76 17.22 4.80
CA GLY A 195 -11.55 18.66 4.77
C GLY A 195 -12.43 19.37 3.75
N ILE A 196 -12.48 18.86 2.51
CA ILE A 196 -13.33 19.40 1.44
C ILE A 196 -14.80 19.36 1.86
N MET A 197 -15.28 18.23 2.37
CA MET A 197 -16.66 18.05 2.82
C MET A 197 -17.04 18.94 4.02
N LEU A 198 -16.07 19.30 4.87
CA LEU A 198 -16.29 20.26 5.96
C LEU A 198 -16.33 21.71 5.46
N THR A 199 -15.63 22.03 4.37
CA THR A 199 -15.59 23.37 3.77
C THR A 199 -16.71 23.68 2.78
N VAL A 200 -17.22 22.65 2.07
CA VAL A 200 -18.39 22.71 1.16
C VAL A 200 -19.63 22.41 1.95
#